data_AF-A0A2V5JUJ5-F1
#
_entry.id   AF-A0A2V5JUJ5-F1
#
_cell.length_a   1.000
_cell.length_b   1.000
_cell.length_c   1.000
_cell.angle_alpha   90.00
_cell.angle_beta   90.00
_cell.angle_gamma   90.00
#
_symmetry.space_group_name_H-M   'P 1'
#
loop_
_entity.id
_entity.type
_entity.pdbx_description
1 polymer ?
#
loop_
_entity_poly.entity_id
_entity_poly.type
_entity_poly.pdbx_seq_one_letter_code
_entity_poly.pdbx_strand_id
1 'polypeptide(L)'
;MEKIGRAASMLHLDVLLLIYHFAKFGTGNILEIGPYIGGSTIAAAIGARESGSAKKIISIEIGGRLKHFRIPSRNIFKDLKKNLARFGVLEDVTLINGPSFDTATTSAVTAICCPTIVGL
;
A
#
# COMPACT_ATOMS: atom_id res chain seq x y z
N MET A 1 12.86 -7.93 -4.79
CA MET A 1 11.90 -6.99 -5.41
C MET A 1 11.54 -7.30 -6.87
N GLU A 2 12.42 -7.92 -7.68
CA GLU A 2 12.12 -8.19 -9.10
C GLU A 2 10.82 -8.95 -9.39
N LYS A 3 10.51 -10.01 -8.64
CA LYS A 3 9.28 -10.79 -8.82
C LYS A 3 8.03 -9.92 -8.63
N ILE A 4 8.09 -8.98 -7.68
CA ILE A 4 7.02 -8.00 -7.42
C ILE A 4 6.93 -7.03 -8.60
N GLY A 5 8.08 -6.50 -9.05
CA GLY A 5 8.14 -5.58 -10.20
C GLY A 5 7.51 -6.16 -11.46
N ARG A 6 7.81 -7.42 -11.79
CA ARG A 6 7.24 -8.10 -12.96
C ARG A 6 5.74 -8.41 -12.81
N ALA A 7 5.28 -8.73 -11.60
CA ALA A 7 3.91 -9.21 -11.37
C ALA A 7 2.90 -8.10 -11.08
N ALA A 8 3.33 -7.01 -10.43
CA ALA A 8 2.41 -6.10 -9.75
C ALA A 8 2.81 -4.61 -9.81
N SER A 9 3.86 -4.23 -10.57
CA SER A 9 4.33 -2.84 -10.56
C SER A 9 4.52 -2.21 -11.94
N MET A 10 4.12 -0.94 -12.04
CA MET A 10 4.55 -0.04 -13.11
C MET A 10 5.89 0.65 -12.77
N LEU A 11 6.33 0.60 -11.51
CA LEU A 11 7.56 1.23 -11.04
C LEU A 11 8.80 0.40 -11.40
N HIS A 12 9.93 1.08 -11.60
CA HIS A 12 11.23 0.44 -11.79
C HIS A 12 11.67 -0.30 -10.52
N LEU A 13 12.56 -1.29 -10.68
CA LEU A 13 13.11 -2.08 -9.57
C LEU A 13 13.74 -1.19 -8.49
N ASP A 14 14.47 -0.16 -8.89
CA ASP A 14 15.17 0.73 -7.95
C ASP A 14 14.20 1.54 -7.09
N VAL A 15 13.05 1.94 -7.66
CA VAL A 15 12.00 2.63 -6.91
C VAL A 15 11.39 1.69 -5.88
N LEU A 16 11.17 0.41 -6.24
CA LEU A 16 10.67 -0.59 -5.28
C LEU A 16 11.69 -0.85 -4.15
N LEU A 17 12.98 -0.87 -4.46
CA LEU A 17 14.04 -1.00 -3.45
C LEU A 17 14.09 0.22 -2.53
N LEU A 18 13.89 1.42 -3.08
CA LEU A 18 13.85 2.66 -2.30
C LEU A 18 12.63 2.71 -1.37
N ILE A 19 11.45 2.32 -1.86
CA ILE A 19 10.22 2.23 -1.04
C ILE A 19 10.42 1.23 0.10
N TYR A 20 10.97 0.04 -0.20
CA TYR A 20 11.33 -0.94 0.82
C TYR A 20 12.28 -0.34 1.87
N HIS A 21 13.32 0.39 1.43
CA HIS A 21 14.30 1.00 2.32
C HIS A 21 13.65 2.04 3.24
N PHE A 22 12.84 2.96 2.71
CA PHE A 22 12.13 3.94 3.53
C PHE A 22 11.15 3.29 4.49
N ALA A 23 10.43 2.25 4.06
CA ALA A 23 9.53 1.53 4.94
C ALA A 23 10.27 0.78 6.06
N LYS A 24 11.48 0.29 5.80
CA LYS A 24 12.32 -0.39 6.80
C LYS A 24 12.91 0.58 7.81
N PHE A 25 13.59 1.63 7.35
CA PHE A 25 14.38 2.50 8.22
C PHE A 25 13.66 3.77 8.66
N GLY A 26 12.65 4.23 7.93
CA GLY A 26 11.86 5.40 8.30
C GLY A 26 11.06 5.18 9.58
N THR A 27 10.84 6.24 10.34
CA THR A 27 10.02 6.21 11.57
C THR A 27 8.56 6.48 11.26
N GLY A 28 7.65 5.90 12.06
CA GLY A 28 6.21 6.17 11.97
C GLY A 28 5.43 5.22 11.05
N ASN A 29 4.14 5.53 10.90
CA ASN A 29 3.22 4.78 10.05
C ASN A 29 3.37 5.19 8.57
N ILE A 30 2.91 4.34 7.66
CA ILE A 30 3.00 4.54 6.22
C ILE A 30 1.60 4.77 5.66
N LEU A 31 1.45 5.86 4.90
CA LEU A 31 0.27 6.15 4.10
C LEU A 31 0.64 6.12 2.61
N GLU A 32 -0.11 5.38 1.83
CA GLU A 32 0.04 5.28 0.38
C GLU A 32 -1.27 5.65 -0.33
N ILE A 33 -1.17 6.40 -1.43
CA ILE A 33 -2.30 6.79 -2.27
C ILE A 33 -2.02 6.35 -3.70
N GLY A 34 -2.91 5.55 -4.27
CA GLY A 34 -2.80 5.05 -5.64
C GLY A 34 -1.74 3.94 -5.82
N PRO A 35 -1.82 2.82 -5.08
CA PRO A 35 -0.91 1.69 -5.23
C PRO A 35 -1.08 0.91 -6.54
N TYR A 36 -2.14 1.19 -7.31
CA TYR A 36 -2.56 0.35 -8.43
C TYR A 36 -2.76 -1.11 -7.96
N ILE A 37 -2.09 -2.07 -8.57
CA ILE A 37 -2.18 -3.50 -8.22
C ILE A 37 -1.14 -3.95 -7.18
N GLY A 38 -0.48 -3.00 -6.49
CA GLY A 38 0.16 -3.24 -5.20
C GLY A 38 1.68 -3.39 -5.18
N GLY A 39 2.39 -3.15 -6.29
CA GLY A 39 3.85 -3.32 -6.34
C GLY A 39 4.60 -2.52 -5.27
N SER A 40 4.25 -1.25 -5.11
CA SER A 40 4.80 -0.35 -4.07
C SER A 40 4.33 -0.76 -2.67
N THR A 41 3.04 -1.10 -2.51
CA THR A 41 2.47 -1.56 -1.24
C THR A 41 3.19 -2.79 -0.70
N ILE A 42 3.47 -3.77 -1.57
CA ILE A 42 4.19 -5.00 -1.18
C ILE A 42 5.62 -4.67 -0.75
N ALA A 43 6.30 -3.79 -1.48
CA ALA A 43 7.65 -3.37 -1.10
C ALA A 43 7.66 -2.67 0.26
N ALA A 44 6.70 -1.78 0.51
CA ALA A 44 6.54 -1.10 1.78
C ALA A 44 6.21 -2.08 2.93
N ALA A 45 5.28 -3.01 2.70
CA ALA A 45 4.89 -4.00 3.70
C ALA A 45 6.04 -4.92 4.13
N ILE A 46 6.83 -5.41 3.16
CA ILE A 46 8.03 -6.20 3.46
C ILE A 46 9.05 -5.35 4.25
N GLY A 47 9.29 -4.11 3.84
CA GLY A 47 10.22 -3.22 4.54
C GLY A 47 9.79 -2.94 5.98
N ALA A 48 8.51 -2.60 6.18
CA ALA A 48 7.94 -2.35 7.49
C ALA A 48 8.00 -3.58 8.41
N ARG A 49 7.65 -4.77 7.90
CA ARG A 49 7.75 -6.03 8.64
C ARG A 49 9.19 -6.31 9.12
N GLU A 50 10.16 -6.02 8.27
CA GLU A 50 11.58 -6.21 8.57
C GLU A 50 12.22 -5.05 9.37
N SER A 51 11.45 -4.02 9.74
CA SER A 51 11.97 -2.88 10.51
C SER A 51 12.22 -3.20 11.98
N GLY A 52 11.65 -4.29 12.49
CA GLY A 52 11.65 -4.61 13.93
C GLY A 52 10.70 -3.74 14.77
N SER A 53 10.01 -2.77 14.15
CA SER A 53 9.05 -1.88 14.79
C SER A 53 7.64 -2.15 14.28
N ALA A 54 6.65 -2.07 15.16
CA ALA A 54 5.25 -2.12 14.75
C ALA A 54 4.88 -0.83 13.99
N LYS A 55 4.65 -0.95 12.68
CA LYS A 55 4.23 0.16 11.80
C LYS A 55 2.89 -0.17 11.19
N LYS A 56 1.95 0.77 11.22
CA LYS A 56 0.70 0.64 10.47
C LYS A 56 0.94 1.05 9.02
N ILE A 57 0.32 0.33 8.10
CA ILE A 57 0.32 0.67 6.68
C ILE A 57 -1.12 0.86 6.25
N ILE A 58 -1.42 2.03 5.69
CA ILE A 58 -2.72 2.35 5.11
C ILE A 58 -2.48 2.61 3.62
N SER A 59 -3.21 1.91 2.76
CA SER A 59 -3.14 2.11 1.31
C SER A 59 -4.53 2.40 0.76
N ILE A 60 -4.66 3.53 0.08
CA ILE A 60 -5.91 4.02 -0.50
C ILE A 60 -5.86 3.80 -2.01
N GLU A 61 -6.86 3.12 -2.54
CA GLU A 61 -7.03 2.91 -3.97
C GLU A 61 -8.48 3.15 -4.36
N ILE A 62 -8.71 3.96 -5.39
CA ILE A 62 -10.06 4.27 -5.90
C ILE A 62 -10.64 3.12 -6.71
N GLY A 63 -9.79 2.21 -7.18
CA GLY A 63 -10.17 1.04 -7.94
C GLY A 63 -10.36 1.38 -9.43
N GLY A 64 -11.38 0.78 -10.05
CA GLY A 64 -11.64 0.96 -11.48
C GLY A 64 -10.85 0.01 -12.38
N ARG A 65 -10.55 0.46 -13.61
CA ARG A 65 -9.99 -0.34 -14.70
C ARG A 65 -8.87 0.43 -15.39
N LEU A 66 -7.79 -0.25 -15.72
CA LEU A 66 -6.69 0.32 -16.50
C LEU A 66 -6.24 -0.65 -17.59
N LYS A 67 -6.20 -0.18 -18.83
CA LYS A 67 -5.58 -0.90 -19.94
C LYS A 67 -4.10 -0.55 -19.98
N HIS A 68 -3.27 -1.37 -19.34
CA HIS A 68 -1.82 -1.24 -19.38
C HIS A 68 -1.22 -2.41 -20.17
N PHE A 69 -0.18 -2.14 -20.99
CA PHE A 69 0.36 -3.13 -21.93
C PHE A 69 0.97 -4.38 -21.27
N ARG A 70 1.55 -4.25 -20.06
CA ARG A 70 2.14 -5.39 -19.31
C ARG A 70 1.26 -5.95 -18.21
N ILE A 71 0.49 -5.09 -17.56
CA ILE A 71 -0.22 -5.40 -16.32
C ILE A 71 -1.60 -4.73 -16.32
N PRO A 72 -2.48 -5.09 -17.28
CA PRO A 72 -3.82 -4.53 -17.34
C PRO A 72 -4.64 -5.00 -16.14
N SER A 73 -5.60 -4.19 -15.71
CA SER A 73 -6.56 -4.57 -14.68
C SER A 73 -8.00 -4.26 -15.10
N ARG A 74 -8.88 -5.22 -14.84
CA ARG A 74 -10.35 -5.07 -15.00
C ARG A 74 -11.04 -4.74 -13.67
N ASN A 75 -10.33 -4.82 -12.57
CA ASN A 75 -10.77 -4.40 -11.25
C ASN A 75 -9.52 -4.22 -10.38
N ILE A 76 -9.03 -2.98 -10.31
CA ILE A 76 -7.75 -2.64 -9.68
C ILE A 76 -7.74 -3.07 -8.21
N PHE A 77 -8.81 -2.77 -7.47
CA PHE A 77 -8.89 -3.09 -6.05
C PHE A 77 -8.91 -4.61 -5.78
N LYS A 78 -9.58 -5.37 -6.64
CA LYS A 78 -9.58 -6.84 -6.57
C LYS A 78 -8.19 -7.41 -6.87
N ASP A 79 -7.51 -6.89 -7.89
CA ASP A 79 -6.17 -7.33 -8.28
C ASP A 79 -5.11 -6.93 -7.23
N LEU A 80 -5.26 -5.75 -6.61
CA LEU A 80 -4.49 -5.30 -5.45
C LEU A 80 -4.56 -6.32 -4.31
N LYS A 81 -5.78 -6.63 -3.82
CA LYS A 81 -5.99 -7.64 -2.77
C LYS A 81 -5.38 -8.99 -3.11
N LYS A 82 -5.61 -9.46 -4.35
CA LYS A 82 -5.05 -10.72 -4.84
C LYS A 82 -3.52 -10.72 -4.80
N ASN A 83 -2.88 -9.63 -5.21
CA ASN A 83 -1.44 -9.53 -5.20
C ASN A 83 -0.87 -9.42 -3.79
N LEU A 84 -1.48 -8.63 -2.89
CA LEU A 84 -1.04 -8.59 -1.49
C LEU A 84 -1.11 -9.98 -0.83
N ALA A 85 -2.21 -10.71 -1.07
CA ALA A 85 -2.36 -12.09 -0.59
C ALA A 85 -1.29 -13.01 -1.18
N ARG A 86 -1.04 -12.93 -2.50
CA ARG A 86 -0.02 -13.73 -3.20
C ARG A 86 1.38 -13.52 -2.63
N PHE A 87 1.71 -12.30 -2.19
CA PHE A 87 3.01 -11.99 -1.59
C PHE A 87 2.99 -12.07 -0.05
N GLY A 88 1.88 -12.54 0.55
CA GLY A 88 1.79 -12.82 1.98
C GLY A 88 1.77 -11.58 2.88
N VAL A 89 1.33 -10.43 2.36
CA VAL A 89 1.33 -9.14 3.07
C VAL A 89 -0.06 -8.49 3.18
N LEU A 90 -1.13 -9.21 2.80
CA LEU A 90 -2.49 -8.68 2.86
C LEU A 90 -2.87 -8.22 4.28
N GLU A 91 -2.51 -9.00 5.29
CA GLU A 91 -2.83 -8.73 6.69
C GLU A 91 -1.96 -7.61 7.31
N ASP A 92 -0.86 -7.20 6.65
CA ASP A 92 -0.02 -6.11 7.13
C ASP A 92 -0.58 -4.73 6.75
N VAL A 93 -1.60 -4.67 5.90
CA VAL A 93 -2.04 -3.45 5.22
C VAL A 93 -3.54 -3.22 5.42
N THR A 94 -3.88 -2.04 5.95
CA THR A 94 -5.26 -1.57 5.95
C THR A 94 -5.59 -0.97 4.58
N LEU A 95 -6.44 -1.65 3.82
CA LEU A 95 -6.87 -1.20 2.50
C LEU A 95 -8.16 -0.39 2.56
N ILE A 96 -8.15 0.81 1.96
CA ILE A 96 -9.35 1.64 1.80
C ILE A 96 -9.69 1.73 0.31
N ASN A 97 -10.92 1.35 -0.05
CA ASN A 97 -11.44 1.47 -1.41
C ASN A 97 -12.22 2.78 -1.57
N GLY A 98 -11.61 3.79 -2.17
CA GLY A 98 -12.29 5.08 -2.37
C GLY A 98 -11.36 6.20 -2.85
N PRO A 99 -11.92 7.37 -3.21
CA PRO A 99 -11.13 8.55 -3.54
C PRO A 99 -10.39 9.05 -2.30
N SER A 100 -9.12 9.41 -2.46
CA SER A 100 -8.29 9.92 -1.35
C SER A 100 -8.72 11.29 -0.83
N PHE A 101 -9.49 12.03 -1.63
CA PHE A 101 -10.03 13.35 -1.28
C PHE A 101 -11.45 13.29 -0.70
N ASP A 102 -12.06 12.12 -0.65
CA ASP A 102 -13.39 11.98 -0.04
C ASP A 102 -13.33 12.07 1.49
N THR A 103 -14.36 12.66 2.09
CA THR A 103 -14.41 12.88 3.54
C THR A 103 -14.43 11.56 4.32
N ALA A 104 -15.11 10.52 3.81
CA ALA A 104 -15.12 9.23 4.48
C ALA A 104 -13.72 8.57 4.51
N THR A 105 -12.98 8.66 3.39
CA THR A 105 -11.61 8.15 3.31
C THR A 105 -10.67 8.88 4.26
N THR A 106 -10.72 10.21 4.29
CA THR A 106 -9.85 11.02 5.15
C THR A 106 -10.16 10.82 6.64
N SER A 107 -11.45 10.69 7.01
CA SER A 107 -11.85 10.32 8.37
C SER A 107 -11.35 8.92 8.76
N ALA A 108 -11.46 7.94 7.87
CA ALA A 108 -10.97 6.58 8.13
C ALA A 108 -9.46 6.55 8.38
N VAL A 109 -8.66 7.23 7.55
CA VAL A 109 -7.20 7.36 7.76
C VAL A 109 -6.89 8.00 9.10
N THR A 110 -7.58 9.09 9.44
CA THR A 110 -7.36 9.84 10.69
C THR A 110 -7.64 8.96 11.90
N ALA A 111 -8.74 8.19 11.89
CA ALA A 111 -9.08 7.27 12.98
C ALA A 111 -8.02 6.17 13.19
N ILE A 112 -7.36 5.70 12.13
CA ILE A 112 -6.32 4.67 12.21
C ILE A 112 -4.97 5.23 12.69
N CYS A 113 -4.57 6.38 12.13
CA CYS A 113 -3.28 7.02 12.41
C CYS A 113 -3.26 7.72 13.77
N CYS A 114 -4.39 8.29 14.17
CA CYS A 114 -4.55 9.04 15.40
C CYS A 114 -5.67 8.41 16.23
N PRO A 115 -5.43 7.29 16.92
CA PRO A 115 -6.34 6.82 17.94
C PRO A 115 -6.25 7.78 19.14
N THR A 116 -6.85 8.96 18.97
CA THR A 116 -7.17 9.98 19.96
C THR A 116 -6.01 10.76 20.58
N ILE A 117 -6.09 12.09 20.47
CA ILE A 117 -5.89 12.93 21.65
C ILE A 117 -7.14 12.70 22.51
N VAL A 118 -7.17 11.63 23.32
CA VAL A 118 -7.98 11.67 24.55
C VAL A 118 -7.02 12.22 25.59
N GLY A 119 -7.14 13.51 25.84
CA GLY A 119 -6.42 14.23 26.87
C GLY A 119 -7.28 15.41 27.29
N LEU A 120 -7.96 15.19 28.43
CA LEU A 120 -8.41 16.14 29.46
C LEU A 120 -8.39 17.63 29.12
#